data_AF-F0BJP5-F1
#
_entry.id   AF-F0BJP5-F1
#
_cell.length_a   1.000
_cell.length_b   1.000
_cell.length_c   1.000
_cell.angle_alpha   90.00
_cell.angle_beta   90.00
_cell.angle_gamma   90.00
#
_symmetry.space_group_name_H-M   'P 1'
#
loop_
_entity.id
_entity.type
_entity.pdbx_description
1 polymer ?
#
loop_
_entity_poly.entity_id
_entity_poly.type
_entity_poly.pdbx_seq_one_letter_code
_entity_poly.pdbx_strand_id
1 'polypeptide(L)'
;MLSGPGFAWTYGQTNDPNGLATGGLVSQSANEAGGIGAPSPGLVDPVNGSSGYYVVRNINTSLYSYEAKQRAYYIEDKWQVTDNLLLSIGLRKDEFTNYTPFGDPYIEVDNAWAPRLGFSWDVNGDSSLKVFGNLGRYYLGLPLSAGG
;
A
#
# COMPACT_ATOMS: atom_id res chain seq x y z
N MET A 1 -2.03 9.72 -7.36
CA MET A 1 -1.24 10.11 -8.54
C MET A 1 -0.35 8.93 -8.90
N LEU A 2 -0.56 8.30 -10.05
CA LEU A 2 0.23 7.14 -10.49
C LEU A 2 1.69 7.59 -10.72
N SER A 3 2.63 7.00 -9.97
CA SER A 3 4.05 7.07 -10.32
C SER A 3 4.20 6.39 -11.67
N GLY A 4 4.56 7.15 -12.71
CA GLY A 4 4.78 6.60 -14.06
C GLY A 4 5.80 5.45 -14.04
N PRO A 5 5.74 4.52 -15.01
CA PRO A 5 6.60 3.35 -15.02
C PRO A 5 8.07 3.77 -15.07
N GLY A 6 8.86 3.29 -14.12
CA GLY A 6 10.32 3.40 -14.18
C GLY A 6 10.83 2.62 -15.39
N PHE A 7 11.81 3.18 -16.10
CA PHE A 7 12.51 2.49 -17.17
C PHE A 7 13.98 2.28 -16.80
N ALA A 8 14.54 1.14 -17.19
CA ALA A 8 15.96 0.86 -17.09
C ALA A 8 16.50 0.46 -18.48
N TRP A 9 17.70 0.93 -18.79
CA TRP A 9 18.41 0.54 -20.00
C TRP A 9 19.44 -0.53 -19.66
N THR A 10 19.40 -1.63 -20.40
CA THR A 10 20.40 -2.70 -20.29
C THR A 10 21.18 -2.79 -21.58
N TYR A 11 22.50 -2.68 -21.47
CA TYR A 11 23.42 -2.81 -22.59
C TYR A 11 24.01 -4.21 -22.58
N GLY A 12 24.05 -4.86 -23.74
CA GLY A 12 24.53 -6.21 -23.88
C GLY A 12 25.22 -6.44 -25.22
N GLN A 13 25.90 -7.58 -25.31
CA GLN A 13 26.51 -8.06 -26.55
C GLN A 13 26.14 -9.54 -26.74
N THR A 14 25.77 -9.92 -27.96
CA THR A 14 25.54 -11.32 -28.33
C THR A 14 26.67 -11.83 -29.23
N ASN A 15 27.04 -13.10 -29.05
CA ASN A 15 27.97 -13.79 -29.94
C ASN A 15 27.28 -14.32 -31.21
N ASP A 16 25.95 -14.22 -31.30
CA ASP A 16 25.15 -14.54 -32.49
C ASP A 16 24.41 -13.28 -32.99
N PRO A 17 25.12 -12.30 -33.56
CA PRO A 17 24.56 -11.02 -34.00
C PRO A 17 23.49 -11.17 -35.09
N ASN A 18 23.55 -12.23 -35.88
CA ASN A 18 22.60 -12.50 -36.97
C ASN A 18 21.51 -13.51 -36.58
N GLY A 19 21.55 -14.03 -35.35
CA GLY A 19 20.56 -14.97 -34.82
C GLY A 19 20.48 -16.30 -35.57
N LEU A 20 21.58 -16.74 -36.18
CA LEU A 20 21.62 -17.96 -36.99
C LEU A 20 21.48 -19.23 -36.15
N ALA A 21 21.90 -19.17 -34.89
CA ALA A 21 21.78 -20.26 -33.92
C ALA A 21 20.55 -20.10 -33.01
N THR A 22 20.06 -18.87 -32.80
CA THR A 22 18.96 -18.57 -31.86
C THR A 22 17.61 -18.29 -32.52
N GLY A 23 17.49 -18.52 -33.83
CA GLY A 23 16.26 -18.25 -34.59
C GLY A 23 15.92 -16.75 -34.68
N GLY A 24 16.94 -15.89 -34.65
CA GLY A 24 16.79 -14.44 -34.81
C GLY A 24 16.63 -13.63 -33.53
N LEU A 25 16.91 -14.19 -32.35
CA LEU A 25 16.71 -13.52 -31.06
C LEU A 25 18.01 -13.41 -30.24
N VAL A 26 18.22 -12.32 -29.49
CA VAL A 26 19.43 -12.13 -28.64
C VAL A 26 19.45 -13.02 -27.40
N SER A 27 18.30 -13.52 -26.97
CA SER A 27 18.17 -14.40 -25.81
C SER A 27 16.88 -15.21 -25.94
N GLN A 28 17.00 -16.46 -26.39
CA GLN A 28 16.20 -17.52 -25.81
C GLN A 28 17.13 -18.14 -24.77
N SER A 29 16.76 -18.12 -23.48
CA SER A 29 17.22 -19.20 -22.61
C SER A 29 16.88 -20.48 -23.39
N ALA A 30 17.86 -21.35 -23.62
CA ALA A 30 17.76 -22.44 -24.60
C ALA A 30 16.64 -23.48 -24.33
N ASN A 31 15.65 -23.19 -23.46
CA ASN A 31 14.59 -24.08 -23.02
C ASN A 31 13.20 -23.43 -22.83
N GLU A 32 12.90 -22.21 -23.31
CA GLU A 32 11.52 -21.67 -23.24
C GLU A 32 10.94 -21.37 -24.61
N ALA A 33 10.37 -22.41 -25.23
CA ALA A 33 9.48 -22.25 -26.38
C ALA A 33 8.30 -21.36 -25.99
N GLY A 34 8.26 -20.13 -26.54
CA GLY A 34 7.17 -19.16 -26.31
C GLY A 34 7.60 -17.79 -25.78
N GLY A 35 8.89 -17.55 -25.52
CA GLY A 35 9.39 -16.23 -25.15
C GLY A 35 9.34 -15.22 -26.31
N ILE A 36 8.76 -14.04 -26.10
CA ILE A 36 8.93 -12.89 -27.00
C ILE A 36 10.31 -12.27 -26.68
N GLY A 37 11.37 -12.88 -27.21
CA GLY A 37 12.74 -12.37 -27.06
C GLY A 37 12.97 -11.10 -27.90
N ALA A 38 14.00 -10.32 -27.58
CA ALA A 38 14.40 -9.19 -28.42
C ALA A 38 15.09 -9.71 -29.71
N PRO A 39 14.82 -9.11 -30.89
CA PRO A 39 15.47 -9.52 -32.14
C PRO A 39 16.99 -9.35 -32.11
N SER A 40 17.71 -10.24 -32.79
CA SER A 40 19.17 -10.17 -32.93
C SER A 40 19.59 -8.86 -33.63
N PRO A 41 20.70 -8.22 -33.21
CA PRO A 41 20.95 -6.82 -33.55
C PRO A 41 21.32 -6.66 -35.02
N GLY A 42 21.99 -7.65 -35.61
CA GLY A 42 22.30 -7.72 -37.03
C GLY A 42 21.10 -7.97 -37.94
N LEU A 43 19.96 -8.42 -37.40
CA LEU A 43 18.70 -8.48 -38.15
C LEU A 43 17.95 -7.14 -38.15
N VAL A 44 18.15 -6.30 -37.13
CA VAL A 44 17.50 -4.99 -36.99
C VAL A 44 18.33 -3.88 -37.64
N ASP A 45 19.64 -3.91 -37.45
CA ASP A 45 20.61 -3.03 -38.10
C ASP A 45 21.79 -3.88 -38.62
N PRO A 46 21.75 -4.30 -39.90
CA PRO A 46 22.81 -5.13 -40.49
C PRO A 46 24.18 -4.44 -40.56
N VAL A 47 24.21 -3.10 -40.51
CA VAL A 47 25.44 -2.31 -40.66
C VAL A 47 26.15 -2.21 -39.32
N ASN A 48 25.46 -1.74 -38.27
CA ASN A 48 26.06 -1.53 -36.95
C ASN A 48 25.79 -2.66 -35.94
N GLY A 49 24.73 -3.44 -36.15
CA GLY A 49 24.34 -4.57 -35.29
C GLY A 49 25.11 -5.86 -35.57
N SER A 50 25.91 -5.91 -36.64
CA SER A 50 26.81 -7.03 -36.97
C SER A 50 27.86 -7.30 -35.89
N SER A 51 28.21 -6.29 -35.09
CA SER A 51 29.13 -6.41 -33.94
C SER A 51 28.46 -6.99 -32.68
N GLY A 52 27.15 -7.25 -32.75
CA GLY A 52 26.38 -7.92 -31.69
C GLY A 52 26.01 -7.05 -30.50
N TYR A 53 26.34 -5.76 -30.50
CA TYR A 53 25.94 -4.83 -29.45
C TYR A 53 24.46 -4.47 -29.56
N TYR A 54 23.77 -4.45 -28.43
CA TYR A 54 22.37 -4.08 -28.36
C TYR A 54 22.02 -3.36 -27.05
N VAL A 55 20.88 -2.68 -27.09
CA VAL A 55 20.29 -2.01 -25.94
C VAL A 55 18.84 -2.46 -25.77
N VAL A 56 18.48 -2.87 -24.55
CA VAL A 56 17.10 -3.22 -24.19
C VAL A 56 16.56 -2.14 -23.26
N ARG A 57 15.37 -1.63 -23.57
CA ARG A 57 14.60 -0.79 -22.67
C ARG A 57 13.64 -1.66 -21.87
N ASN A 58 13.97 -1.89 -20.61
CA ASN A 58 13.07 -2.56 -19.68
C ASN A 58 12.10 -1.52 -19.13
N ILE A 59 10.82 -1.67 -19.46
CA ILE A 59 9.74 -0.83 -18.92
C ILE A 59 9.02 -1.66 -17.88
N ASN A 60 9.09 -1.26 -16.62
CA ASN A 60 8.34 -1.92 -15.56
C ASN A 60 7.04 -1.13 -15.31
N THR A 61 5.93 -1.64 -15.85
CA THR A 61 4.61 -1.07 -15.60
C THR A 61 3.96 -1.79 -14.43
N SER A 62 4.02 -1.20 -13.25
CA SER A 62 3.21 -1.67 -12.12
C SER A 62 1.81 -1.05 -12.25
N LEU A 63 0.83 -1.85 -12.66
CA LEU A 63 -0.57 -1.45 -12.81
C LEU A 63 -1.35 -1.53 -11.49
N TYR A 64 -0.68 -1.82 -10.38
CA TYR A 64 -1.33 -2.10 -9.12
C TYR A 64 -1.40 -0.86 -8.22
N SER A 65 -2.51 -0.13 -8.27
CA SER A 65 -2.80 0.92 -7.28
C SER A 65 -3.65 0.36 -6.15
N TYR A 66 -3.05 0.17 -4.97
CA TYR A 66 -3.80 -0.14 -3.75
C TYR A 66 -4.32 1.17 -3.16
N GLU A 67 -5.63 1.32 -3.05
CA GLU A 67 -6.27 2.48 -2.40
C GLU A 67 -6.79 2.05 -1.03
N ALA A 68 -6.59 2.89 -0.01
CA ALA A 68 -7.19 2.70 1.29
C ALA A 68 -7.97 3.95 1.69
N LYS A 69 -9.24 3.76 2.05
CA LYS A 69 -10.10 4.82 2.58
C LYS A 69 -10.32 4.56 4.06
N GLN A 70 -10.07 5.59 4.85
CA GLN A 70 -10.35 5.59 6.28
C GLN A 70 -11.32 6.72 6.60
N ARG A 71 -12.40 6.40 7.32
CA ARG A 71 -13.34 7.38 7.87
C ARG A 71 -13.43 7.18 9.37
N ALA A 72 -13.68 8.26 10.09
CA ALA A 72 -13.88 8.21 11.53
C ALA A 72 -14.94 9.22 11.96
N TYR A 73 -15.80 8.79 12.88
CA TYR A 73 -16.83 9.61 13.50
C TYR A 73 -16.58 9.66 15.00
N TYR A 74 -16.77 10.83 15.61
CA TYR A 74 -16.57 11.04 17.03
C TYR A 74 -17.68 11.90 17.63
N ILE A 75 -18.20 11.46 18.78
CA ILE A 75 -19.10 12.23 19.63
C ILE A 75 -18.64 12.13 21.07
N GLU A 76 -18.65 13.24 21.79
CA GLU A 76 -18.29 13.31 23.21
C GLU A 76 -19.24 14.26 23.92
N ASP A 77 -19.59 13.90 25.16
CA ASP A 77 -20.37 14.71 26.07
C ASP A 77 -19.72 14.70 27.46
N LYS A 78 -19.80 15.84 28.15
CA LYS A 78 -19.28 16.02 29.52
C LYS A 78 -20.37 16.61 30.38
N TRP A 79 -20.75 15.88 31.40
CA TRP A 79 -21.88 16.21 32.22
C TRP A 79 -21.46 16.40 33.67
N GLN A 80 -21.72 17.60 34.19
CA GLN A 80 -21.61 17.89 35.61
C GLN A 80 -22.87 17.32 36.29
N VAL A 81 -22.78 16.08 36.79
CA VAL A 81 -23.90 15.35 37.37
C VAL A 81 -24.31 15.97 38.72
N THR A 82 -23.32 16.42 39.49
CA THR A 82 -23.47 17.17 40.74
C THR A 82 -22.40 18.25 40.82
N ASP A 83 -22.46 19.17 41.79
CA ASP A 83 -21.45 20.22 41.98
C ASP A 83 -20.02 19.70 42.12
N ASN A 84 -19.86 18.42 42.47
CA ASN A 84 -18.57 17.77 42.70
C ASN A 84 -18.32 16.52 41.84
N LEU A 85 -19.24 16.09 40.97
CA LEU A 85 -19.08 14.93 40.09
C LEU A 85 -19.22 15.30 38.61
N LEU A 86 -18.14 15.06 37.85
CA LEU A 86 -18.12 15.15 36.40
C LEU A 86 -18.08 13.76 35.78
N LEU A 87 -18.97 13.51 34.83
CA LEU A 87 -18.99 12.33 33.97
C LEU A 87 -18.61 12.73 32.54
N SER A 88 -17.79 11.92 31.88
CA SER A 88 -17.42 12.08 30.48
C SER A 88 -17.77 10.82 29.71
N ILE A 89 -18.53 10.98 28.63
CA ILE A 89 -18.97 9.89 27.77
C ILE A 89 -18.55 10.23 26.35
N GLY A 90 -17.91 9.28 25.67
CA GLY A 90 -17.52 9.43 24.27
C GLY A 90 -17.72 8.15 23.49
N LEU A 91 -18.03 8.29 22.21
CA LEU A 91 -18.13 7.18 21.28
C LEU A 91 -17.40 7.54 19.99
N ARG A 92 -16.53 6.65 19.55
CA ARG A 92 -15.87 6.74 18.25
C ARG A 92 -16.27 5.55 17.39
N LYS A 93 -16.50 5.79 16.11
CA LYS A 93 -16.63 4.75 15.09
C LYS A 93 -15.55 4.96 14.05
N ASP A 94 -14.69 3.97 13.86
CA ASP A 94 -13.71 3.97 12.77
C ASP A 94 -14.18 3.02 11.66
N GLU A 95 -14.00 3.44 10.40
CA GLU A 95 -14.27 2.66 9.20
C GLU A 95 -13.01 2.61 8.34
N PHE A 96 -12.61 1.42 7.92
CA PHE A 96 -11.45 1.19 7.06
C PHE A 96 -11.85 0.33 5.87
N THR A 97 -11.52 0.76 4.65
CA THR A 97 -11.72 -0.01 3.43
C THR A 97 -10.44 -0.01 2.62
N ASN A 98 -9.84 -1.17 2.40
CA ASN A 98 -8.75 -1.37 1.46
C ASN A 98 -9.29 -1.94 0.16
N TYR A 99 -8.89 -1.35 -0.95
CA TYR A 99 -9.30 -1.74 -2.29
C TYR A 99 -8.18 -2.51 -2.99
N THR A 100 -8.56 -3.52 -3.75
CA THR A 100 -7.69 -4.16 -4.73
C THR A 100 -7.34 -3.16 -5.84
N PRO A 101 -6.31 -3.47 -6.65
CA PRO A 101 -5.99 -2.69 -7.83
C PRO A 101 -7.10 -2.53 -8.88
N PHE A 102 -8.13 -3.37 -8.82
CA PHE A 102 -9.29 -3.32 -9.71
C PHE A 102 -10.44 -2.49 -9.12
N GLY A 103 -10.25 -1.90 -7.93
CA GLY A 103 -11.24 -1.06 -7.25
C GLY A 103 -12.22 -1.83 -6.35
N ASP A 104 -12.08 -3.15 -6.24
CA ASP A 104 -12.93 -3.98 -5.38
C ASP A 104 -12.46 -3.93 -3.92
N PRO A 105 -13.33 -3.74 -2.92
CA PRO A 105 -12.94 -3.77 -1.51
C PRO A 105 -12.47 -5.19 -1.12
N TYR A 106 -11.24 -5.30 -0.62
CA TYR A 106 -10.65 -6.56 -0.15
C TYR A 106 -10.73 -6.71 1.37
N ILE A 107 -10.53 -5.61 2.11
CA ILE A 107 -10.64 -5.61 3.57
C ILE A 107 -11.51 -4.43 3.97
N GLU A 108 -12.65 -4.73 4.60
CA GLU A 108 -13.56 -3.74 5.16
C GLU A 108 -13.70 -3.97 6.66
N VAL A 109 -13.48 -2.91 7.43
CA VAL A 109 -13.71 -2.86 8.88
C VAL A 109 -14.67 -1.70 9.12
N ASP A 110 -15.94 -1.99 9.34
CA ASP A 110 -17.01 -1.00 9.53
C ASP A 110 -17.55 -0.96 10.97
N ASN A 111 -17.20 -1.96 11.78
CA ASN A 111 -17.75 -2.18 13.12
C ASN A 111 -16.76 -1.85 14.26
N ALA A 112 -15.78 -0.98 14.01
CA ALA A 112 -14.80 -0.57 15.02
C ALA A 112 -15.37 0.52 15.94
N TRP A 113 -16.21 0.11 16.89
CA TRP A 113 -16.81 0.98 17.90
C TRP A 113 -15.95 1.09 19.17
N ALA A 114 -15.41 2.27 19.41
CA ALA A 114 -14.57 2.60 20.55
C ALA A 114 -15.30 3.50 21.55
N PRO A 115 -16.07 2.92 22.50
CA PRO A 115 -16.64 3.67 23.62
C PRO A 115 -15.54 4.13 24.58
N ARG A 116 -15.76 5.30 25.18
CA ARG A 116 -14.92 5.93 26.20
C ARG A 116 -15.81 6.45 27.31
N LEU A 117 -15.49 6.09 28.55
CA LEU A 117 -16.17 6.53 29.75
C LEU A 117 -15.12 7.03 30.73
N GLY A 118 -15.39 8.15 31.39
CA GLY A 118 -14.53 8.69 32.42
C GLY A 118 -15.34 9.40 33.49
N PHE A 119 -14.81 9.47 34.70
CA PHE A 119 -15.39 10.25 35.77
C PHE A 119 -14.32 10.97 36.57
N SER A 120 -14.70 12.08 37.18
CA SER A 120 -13.90 12.79 38.16
C SER A 120 -14.80 13.28 39.28
N TRP A 121 -14.43 12.95 40.51
CA TRP A 121 -15.21 13.25 41.70
C TRP A 121 -14.34 13.98 42.73
N ASP A 122 -14.80 15.14 43.16
CA ASP A 122 -14.26 15.87 44.31
C ASP A 122 -14.99 15.40 45.57
N VAL A 123 -14.30 14.57 46.36
CA VAL A 123 -14.91 13.82 47.47
C VAL A 123 -15.42 14.77 48.55
N ASN A 124 -14.65 15.83 48.83
CA ASN A 124 -14.93 16.78 49.90
C ASN A 124 -15.62 18.05 49.38
N GLY A 125 -15.60 18.31 48.07
CA GLY A 125 -16.20 19.49 47.44
C GLY A 125 -15.37 20.77 47.61
N ASP A 126 -14.22 20.68 48.27
CA ASP A 126 -13.24 21.77 48.48
C ASP A 126 -11.97 21.55 47.65
N SER A 127 -11.99 20.56 46.75
CA SER A 127 -10.87 20.14 45.90
C SER A 127 -9.64 19.61 46.64
N SER A 128 -9.74 19.34 47.95
CA SER A 128 -8.66 18.73 48.73
C SER A 128 -8.42 17.26 48.38
N LEU A 129 -9.46 16.54 47.94
CA LEU A 129 -9.40 15.14 47.53
C LEU A 129 -10.21 14.88 46.27
N LYS A 130 -9.52 14.41 45.22
CA LYS A 130 -10.16 14.04 43.94
C LYS A 130 -9.87 12.59 43.60
N VAL A 131 -10.93 11.88 43.21
CA VAL A 131 -10.88 10.51 42.68
C VAL A 131 -11.32 10.55 41.23
N PHE A 132 -10.58 9.89 40.34
CA PHE A 132 -10.90 9.84 38.92
C PHE A 132 -10.61 8.46 38.35
N GLY A 133 -11.25 8.18 37.21
CA GLY A 133 -11.03 6.95 36.48
C GLY A 133 -11.51 7.06 35.04
N ASN A 134 -10.93 6.22 34.17
CA ASN A 134 -11.36 6.10 32.78
C ASN A 134 -11.39 4.64 32.35
N LEU A 135 -12.31 4.33 31.46
CA LEU A 135 -12.46 3.04 30.79
C LEU A 135 -12.71 3.30 29.31
N GLY A 136 -11.94 2.66 28.43
CA GLY A 136 -12.13 2.85 26.99
C GLY A 136 -11.58 1.69 26.18
N ARG A 137 -12.11 1.55 24.96
CA ARG A 137 -11.62 0.59 23.97
C ARG A 137 -10.86 1.32 22.87
N TYR A 138 -9.76 0.71 22.42
CA TYR A 138 -8.91 1.24 21.34
C TYR A 138 -8.74 0.18 20.24
N TYR A 139 -8.79 0.61 18.98
CA TYR A 139 -8.50 -0.24 17.82
C TYR A 139 -7.19 0.21 17.18
N LEU A 140 -6.34 -0.75 16.83
CA LEU A 140 -5.15 -0.51 16.02
C LEU A 140 -5.53 -0.62 14.54
N GLY A 141 -5.22 0.40 13.75
CA GLY A 141 -5.46 0.36 12.29
C GLY A 141 -4.66 -0.77 11.64
N LEU A 142 -5.26 -1.45 10.67
CA LEU A 142 -4.58 -2.51 9.94
C LEU A 142 -3.41 -1.94 9.12
N PRO A 143 -2.24 -2.61 9.10
CA PRO A 143 -1.10 -2.14 8.33
C PRO A 143 -1.43 -2.14 6.84
N LEU A 144 -1.07 -1.06 6.16
CA LEU A 144 -1.06 -0.94 4.70
C LEU A 144 0.14 -1.72 4.15
N SER A 145 0.08 -3.04 4.21
CA SER A 145 1.00 -3.90 3.49
C SER A 145 0.27 -5.17 3.10
N ALA A 146 -0.02 -5.33 1.81
CA ALA A 146 -0.11 -6.67 1.26
C ALA A 146 1.25 -7.32 1.52
N GLY A 147 1.30 -8.33 2.39
CA GLY A 147 2.48 -9.16 2.53
C GLY A 147 2.83 -9.74 1.16
N GLY A 148 4.07 -9.52 0.75
CA GLY A 148 4.67 -10.01 -0.50
C GLY A 148 6.14 -9.66 -0.51
#